data_AF-A0A1F8XUZ0-F1
#
_entry.id   AF-A0A1F8XUZ0-F1
#
_cell.length_a   1.000
_cell.length_b   1.000
_cell.length_c   1.000
_cell.angle_alpha   90.00
_cell.angle_beta   90.00
_cell.angle_gamma   90.00
#
_symmetry.space_group_name_H-M   'P 1'
#
loop_
_entity.id
_entity.type
_entity.pdbx_description
1 polymer ?
#
loop_
_entity_poly.entity_id
_entity_poly.type
_entity_poly.pdbx_seq_one_letter_code
_entity_poly.pdbx_strand_id
1 'polypeptide(L)'
;MAEGVKYCYELTGREGKTLWDSLDQKSFDESVAEQVKFYEKEACQGGECRDAFINECLWNELDKDDLDGIVKGHPELSGKSDNEIKEWLFSNECPGIEENEYIESWAFDRACSDAQTGVLWDHFDHKDDIEVALQMGLVKYPLMANGKYVPGTESDKAEIPVDVANRVLALREKMKEGEEQSLELGMEIKKLEREAVGKLIRVTGFYCDIHGGRAIYKVPVLRSEVLECPSCGHPICPVCANCYSKDPQTVEEARQYLSSCDEVSGMAYCGNCGDWSEEFMLRFLNLVGCPVPPEYQDKKSKPRKATYVATQTVAALPDVDEIMSKVKKKFDEGISGIIKVSHPTGEIWGFPERHPGGWVVTVLYPEER
;
A
#
# COMPACT_ATOMS: atom_id res chain seq x y z
N MET A 1 0.28 -22.31 -6.59
CA MET A 1 0.55 -20.88 -6.30
C MET A 1 0.24 -20.67 -4.82
N ALA A 2 1.20 -20.24 -4.00
CA ALA A 2 0.90 -19.86 -2.62
C ALA A 2 -0.05 -18.65 -2.69
N GLU A 3 -1.25 -18.77 -2.14
CA GLU A 3 -2.11 -17.61 -1.97
C GLU A 3 -1.36 -16.63 -1.08
N GLY A 4 -1.00 -15.45 -1.59
CA GLY A 4 -0.30 -14.44 -0.78
C GLY A 4 -1.00 -14.19 0.57
N VAL A 5 -0.20 -13.84 1.58
CA VAL A 5 -0.64 -13.68 2.97
C VAL A 5 -1.75 -12.65 3.08
N LYS A 6 -2.84 -12.99 3.77
CA LYS A 6 -3.98 -12.10 4.01
C LYS A 6 -3.88 -11.48 5.40
N TYR A 7 -3.88 -10.16 5.47
CA TYR A 7 -3.83 -9.37 6.71
C TYR A 7 -5.22 -8.90 7.12
N CYS A 8 -5.48 -8.83 8.42
CA CYS A 8 -6.72 -8.28 8.99
C CYS A 8 -6.55 -6.77 9.25
N TYR A 9 -6.99 -5.92 8.34
CA TYR A 9 -6.83 -4.46 8.44
C TYR A 9 -7.84 -3.84 9.41
N GLU A 10 -7.39 -2.91 10.26
CA GLU A 10 -8.29 -2.18 11.17
C GLU A 10 -9.23 -1.23 10.43
N LEU A 11 -8.73 -0.56 9.39
CA LEU A 11 -9.49 0.45 8.63
C LEU A 11 -10.74 -0.12 7.96
N THR A 12 -10.72 -1.40 7.57
CA THR A 12 -11.84 -2.07 6.90
C THR A 12 -12.51 -3.14 7.76
N GLY A 13 -11.85 -3.56 8.84
CA GLY A 13 -12.27 -4.71 9.65
C GLY A 13 -12.23 -6.05 8.91
N ARG A 14 -11.57 -6.11 7.73
CA ARG A 14 -11.61 -7.24 6.79
C ARG A 14 -10.22 -7.76 6.47
N GLU A 15 -10.19 -8.94 5.86
CA GLU A 15 -8.96 -9.59 5.41
C GLU A 15 -8.66 -9.26 3.95
N GLY A 16 -7.40 -8.99 3.63
CA GLY A 16 -6.93 -8.78 2.26
C GLY A 16 -5.42 -8.98 2.15
N LYS A 17 -4.92 -9.31 0.95
CA LYS A 17 -3.46 -9.35 0.72
C LYS A 17 -2.89 -7.94 0.73
N THR A 18 -3.66 -7.02 0.18
CA THR A 18 -3.52 -5.57 0.24
C THR A 18 -4.71 -4.96 0.99
N LEU A 19 -4.62 -3.69 1.37
CA LEU A 19 -5.75 -2.93 1.89
C LEU A 19 -6.88 -2.89 0.85
N TRP A 20 -6.54 -2.77 -0.44
CA TRP A 20 -7.49 -2.80 -1.56
C TRP A 20 -8.33 -4.09 -1.56
N ASP A 21 -7.69 -5.25 -1.43
CA ASP A 21 -8.38 -6.54 -1.41
C ASP A 21 -9.32 -6.71 -0.20
N SER A 22 -9.15 -5.89 0.84
CA SER A 22 -10.00 -5.92 2.03
C SER A 22 -11.25 -5.05 1.92
N LEU A 23 -11.38 -4.24 0.86
CA LEU A 23 -12.51 -3.34 0.66
C LEU A 23 -13.79 -4.09 0.28
N ASP A 24 -14.92 -3.47 0.59
CA ASP A 24 -16.24 -3.96 0.19
C ASP A 24 -16.95 -2.97 -0.73
N GLN A 25 -18.07 -3.39 -1.31
CA GLN A 25 -18.84 -2.53 -2.22
C GLN A 25 -19.21 -1.19 -1.57
N LYS A 26 -19.53 -1.18 -0.27
CA LYS A 26 -19.84 0.04 0.47
C LYS A 26 -18.68 1.03 0.46
N SER A 27 -17.44 0.55 0.57
CA SER A 27 -16.23 1.39 0.50
C SER A 27 -16.10 2.08 -0.86
N PHE A 28 -16.45 1.37 -1.95
CA PHE A 28 -16.47 1.95 -3.30
C PHE A 28 -17.62 2.95 -3.47
N ASP A 29 -18.82 2.62 -3.00
CA ASP A 29 -19.98 3.49 -3.08
C ASP A 29 -19.75 4.81 -2.29
N GLU A 30 -19.10 4.73 -1.13
CA GLU A 30 -18.69 5.92 -0.35
C GLU A 30 -17.65 6.76 -1.08
N SER A 31 -16.66 6.14 -1.74
CA SER A 31 -15.65 6.86 -2.53
C SER A 31 -16.28 7.60 -3.71
N VAL A 32 -17.21 6.94 -4.44
CA VAL A 32 -17.98 7.58 -5.52
C VAL A 32 -18.78 8.76 -4.97
N ALA A 33 -19.50 8.59 -3.85
CA ALA A 33 -20.28 9.67 -3.25
C ALA A 33 -19.43 10.87 -2.82
N GLU A 34 -18.18 10.65 -2.37
CA GLU A 34 -17.24 11.74 -2.07
C GLU A 34 -16.76 12.47 -3.33
N GLN A 35 -16.57 11.75 -4.43
CA GLN A 35 -16.23 12.36 -5.73
C GLN A 35 -17.37 13.15 -6.32
N VAL A 36 -18.62 12.67 -6.19
CA VAL A 36 -19.80 13.44 -6.63
C VAL A 36 -19.80 14.81 -5.97
N LYS A 37 -19.60 14.89 -4.64
CA LYS A 37 -19.51 16.17 -3.92
C LYS A 37 -18.35 17.04 -4.37
N PHE A 38 -17.22 16.43 -4.75
CA PHE A 38 -16.10 17.17 -5.33
C PHE A 38 -16.48 17.78 -6.68
N TYR A 39 -17.03 16.99 -7.60
CA TYR A 39 -17.43 17.46 -8.93
C TYR A 39 -18.57 18.48 -8.87
N GLU A 40 -19.55 18.31 -7.98
CA GLU A 40 -20.59 19.32 -7.74
C GLU A 40 -19.97 20.68 -7.38
N LYS A 41 -19.01 20.67 -6.45
CA LYS A 41 -18.32 21.88 -6.02
C LYS A 41 -17.45 22.49 -7.14
N GLU A 42 -16.72 21.67 -7.89
CA GLU A 42 -15.79 22.14 -8.92
C GLU A 42 -16.46 22.47 -10.26
N ALA A 43 -17.71 22.05 -10.49
CA ALA A 43 -18.51 22.45 -11.65
C ALA A 43 -19.15 23.83 -11.50
N CYS A 44 -19.21 24.37 -10.28
CA CYS A 44 -19.69 25.72 -10.01
C CYS A 44 -18.76 26.81 -10.58
N GLN A 45 -19.25 28.05 -10.64
CA GLN A 45 -18.49 29.20 -11.07
C GLN A 45 -17.14 29.31 -10.31
N GLY A 46 -16.04 29.37 -11.07
CA GLY A 46 -14.68 29.45 -10.51
C GLY A 46 -14.06 28.13 -10.06
N GLY A 47 -14.77 27.01 -10.20
CA GLY A 47 -14.24 25.67 -9.96
C GLY A 47 -13.41 25.13 -11.14
N GLU A 48 -12.53 24.17 -10.86
CA GLU A 48 -11.60 23.63 -11.85
C GLU A 48 -12.30 22.77 -12.93
N CYS A 49 -13.48 22.25 -12.62
CA CYS A 49 -14.26 21.39 -13.52
C CYS A 49 -15.34 22.14 -14.32
N ARG A 50 -15.45 23.48 -14.16
CA ARG A 50 -16.48 24.30 -14.82
C ARG A 50 -16.44 24.17 -16.35
N ASP A 51 -15.25 24.10 -16.94
CA ASP A 51 -15.08 23.95 -18.40
C ASP A 51 -15.62 22.60 -18.90
N ALA A 52 -15.31 21.52 -18.19
CA ALA A 52 -15.80 20.19 -18.51
C ALA A 52 -17.33 20.12 -18.38
N PHE A 53 -17.88 20.65 -17.29
CA PHE A 53 -19.34 20.73 -17.09
C PHE A 53 -20.04 21.47 -18.25
N ILE A 54 -19.52 22.62 -18.66
CA ILE A 54 -20.12 23.40 -19.76
C ILE A 54 -20.07 22.64 -21.08
N ASN A 55 -18.93 22.05 -21.43
CA ASN A 55 -18.76 21.41 -22.74
C ASN A 55 -19.40 20.03 -22.83
N GLU A 56 -19.41 19.27 -21.74
CA GLU A 56 -19.90 17.89 -21.72
C GLU A 56 -21.39 17.81 -21.38
N CYS A 57 -21.93 18.74 -20.58
CA CYS A 57 -23.32 18.74 -20.15
C CYS A 57 -24.08 19.98 -20.62
N LEU A 58 -23.83 21.14 -20.01
CA LEU A 58 -24.71 22.30 -20.12
C LEU A 58 -24.95 22.71 -21.58
N TRP A 59 -23.89 22.77 -22.40
CA TRP A 59 -24.01 23.17 -23.80
C TRP A 59 -24.76 22.18 -24.69
N ASN A 60 -24.82 20.90 -24.29
CA ASN A 60 -25.55 19.87 -25.03
C ASN A 60 -27.03 19.83 -24.65
N GLU A 61 -27.38 20.29 -23.45
CA GLU A 61 -28.76 20.33 -22.94
C GLU A 61 -29.47 21.65 -23.27
N LEU A 62 -28.74 22.74 -23.47
CA LEU A 62 -29.29 24.03 -23.87
C LEU A 62 -29.93 23.96 -25.27
N ASP A 63 -31.24 24.18 -25.34
CA ASP A 63 -31.91 24.31 -26.62
C ASP A 63 -31.79 25.75 -27.18
N LYS A 64 -32.34 25.96 -28.38
CA LYS A 64 -32.26 27.25 -29.05
C LYS A 64 -33.06 28.35 -28.32
N ASP A 65 -34.19 27.98 -27.73
CA ASP A 65 -35.04 28.93 -27.02
C ASP A 65 -34.39 29.33 -25.69
N ASP A 66 -33.68 28.41 -25.03
CA ASP A 66 -32.86 28.68 -23.84
C ASP A 66 -31.71 29.64 -24.17
N LEU A 67 -30.97 29.36 -25.25
CA LEU A 67 -29.89 30.24 -25.73
C LEU A 67 -30.40 31.63 -26.10
N ASP A 68 -31.52 31.72 -26.81
CA ASP A 68 -32.16 33.00 -27.15
C ASP A 68 -32.63 33.73 -25.87
N GLY A 69 -33.09 33.00 -24.86
CA GLY A 69 -33.44 33.50 -23.53
C GLY A 69 -32.25 34.11 -22.79
N ILE A 70 -31.11 33.40 -22.77
CA ILE A 70 -29.86 33.85 -22.17
C ILE A 70 -29.37 35.14 -22.84
N VAL A 71 -29.28 35.16 -24.17
CA VAL A 71 -28.83 36.34 -24.94
C VAL A 71 -29.76 37.53 -24.76
N LYS A 72 -31.07 37.30 -24.64
CA LYS A 72 -32.05 38.36 -24.38
C LYS A 72 -31.93 38.93 -22.97
N GLY A 73 -31.60 38.10 -21.99
CA GLY A 73 -31.34 38.52 -20.60
C GLY A 73 -30.02 39.27 -20.44
N HIS A 74 -29.05 39.01 -21.32
CA HIS A 74 -27.68 39.54 -21.26
C HIS A 74 -27.27 40.18 -22.59
N PRO A 75 -27.63 41.46 -22.81
CA PRO A 75 -27.38 42.17 -24.07
C PRO A 75 -25.90 42.19 -24.50
N GLU A 76 -24.96 42.06 -23.55
CA GLU A 76 -23.52 41.92 -23.79
C GLU A 76 -23.14 40.64 -24.56
N LEU A 77 -24.02 39.65 -24.62
CA LEU A 77 -23.88 38.43 -25.41
C LEU A 77 -24.48 38.54 -26.82
N SER A 78 -25.15 39.64 -27.13
CA SER A 78 -25.81 39.82 -28.43
C SER A 78 -24.79 39.90 -29.57
N GLY A 79 -24.97 39.04 -30.58
CA GLY A 79 -24.08 38.96 -31.75
C GLY A 79 -22.76 38.24 -31.51
N LYS A 80 -22.57 37.63 -30.34
CA LYS A 80 -21.44 36.77 -30.02
C LYS A 80 -21.60 35.39 -30.63
N SER A 81 -20.47 34.75 -30.92
CA SER A 81 -20.39 33.35 -31.35
C SER A 81 -20.61 32.39 -30.17
N ASP A 82 -21.01 31.15 -30.47
CA ASP A 82 -21.17 30.06 -29.50
C ASP A 82 -19.99 29.93 -28.54
N ASN A 83 -18.75 30.02 -29.05
CA ASN A 83 -17.55 29.94 -28.23
C ASN A 83 -17.41 31.11 -27.26
N GLU A 84 -17.78 32.33 -27.67
CA GLU A 84 -17.73 33.50 -26.79
C GLU A 84 -18.82 33.44 -25.70
N ILE A 85 -19.94 32.77 -25.97
CA ILE A 85 -20.99 32.52 -24.98
C ILE A 85 -20.51 31.45 -23.98
N LYS A 86 -19.89 30.35 -24.44
CA LYS A 86 -19.23 29.37 -23.57
C LYS A 86 -18.19 29.99 -22.66
N GLU A 87 -17.32 30.83 -23.21
CA GLU A 87 -16.30 31.55 -22.43
C GLU A 87 -16.92 32.43 -21.35
N TRP A 88 -18.05 33.06 -21.64
CA TRP A 88 -18.78 33.84 -20.66
C TRP A 88 -19.37 32.95 -19.54
N LEU A 89 -19.90 31.77 -19.87
CA LEU A 89 -20.43 30.80 -18.90
C LEU A 89 -19.36 30.21 -17.98
N PHE A 90 -18.08 30.22 -18.36
CA PHE A 90 -17.00 29.83 -17.44
C PHE A 90 -16.92 30.75 -16.22
N SER A 91 -17.28 32.02 -16.42
CA SER A 91 -17.17 33.06 -15.39
C SER A 91 -18.53 33.45 -14.79
N ASN A 92 -19.64 32.85 -15.20
CA ASN A 92 -20.99 33.23 -14.77
C ASN A 92 -21.91 32.00 -14.73
N GLU A 93 -22.84 31.98 -13.78
CA GLU A 93 -23.96 31.03 -13.80
C GLU A 93 -24.88 31.29 -15.00
N CYS A 94 -25.40 30.22 -15.59
CA CYS A 94 -26.31 30.25 -16.72
C CYS A 94 -27.65 30.89 -16.31
N PRO A 95 -28.01 32.03 -16.89
CA PRO A 95 -29.23 32.74 -16.54
C PRO A 95 -30.49 31.94 -16.92
N GLY A 96 -31.48 31.92 -16.02
CA GLY A 96 -32.80 31.40 -16.33
C GLY A 96 -32.94 29.87 -16.26
N ILE A 97 -31.90 29.17 -15.81
CA ILE A 97 -31.89 27.71 -15.66
C ILE A 97 -31.41 27.36 -14.25
N GLU A 98 -31.98 26.32 -13.65
CA GLU A 98 -31.49 25.78 -12.38
C GLU A 98 -30.24 24.91 -12.64
N GLU A 99 -29.08 25.56 -12.82
CA GLU A 99 -27.80 24.86 -13.09
C GLU A 99 -27.50 23.76 -12.07
N ASN A 100 -27.90 23.92 -10.81
CA ASN A 100 -27.64 22.95 -9.76
C ASN A 100 -28.16 21.54 -10.11
N GLU A 101 -29.33 21.42 -10.75
CA GLU A 101 -29.86 20.11 -11.14
C GLU A 101 -28.98 19.44 -12.20
N TYR A 102 -28.47 20.23 -13.16
CA TYR A 102 -27.54 19.75 -14.19
C TYR A 102 -26.17 19.42 -13.60
N ILE A 103 -25.70 20.21 -12.65
CA ILE A 103 -24.44 19.98 -11.94
C ILE A 103 -24.52 18.67 -11.15
N GLU A 104 -25.59 18.46 -10.37
CA GLU A 104 -25.79 17.22 -9.59
C GLU A 104 -25.82 15.99 -10.49
N SER A 105 -26.59 16.04 -11.60
CA SER A 105 -26.66 14.94 -12.56
C SER A 105 -25.31 14.68 -13.25
N TRP A 106 -24.65 15.73 -13.75
CA TRP A 106 -23.35 15.59 -14.42
C TRP A 106 -22.26 15.09 -13.47
N ALA A 107 -22.21 15.60 -12.24
CA ALA A 107 -21.25 15.17 -11.23
C ALA A 107 -21.42 13.69 -10.87
N PHE A 108 -22.68 13.22 -10.76
CA PHE A 108 -22.99 11.82 -10.55
C PHE A 108 -22.51 10.95 -11.72
N ASP A 109 -22.90 11.30 -12.94
CA ASP A 109 -22.53 10.55 -14.15
C ASP A 109 -21.02 10.54 -14.36
N ARG A 110 -20.34 11.66 -14.10
CA ARG A 110 -18.89 11.78 -14.19
C ARG A 110 -18.18 10.90 -13.17
N ALA A 111 -18.57 10.97 -11.89
CA ALA A 111 -17.98 10.14 -10.84
C ALA A 111 -18.18 8.63 -11.11
N CYS A 112 -19.38 8.25 -11.57
CA CYS A 112 -19.66 6.87 -11.99
C CYS A 112 -18.84 6.45 -13.20
N SER A 113 -18.73 7.31 -14.21
CA SER A 113 -17.91 7.05 -15.40
C SER A 113 -16.44 6.87 -15.04
N ASP A 114 -15.87 7.75 -14.23
CA ASP A 114 -14.47 7.65 -13.83
C ASP A 114 -14.21 6.37 -13.01
N ALA A 115 -15.15 5.99 -12.15
CA ALA A 115 -15.10 4.74 -11.40
C ALA A 115 -15.26 3.48 -12.29
N GLN A 116 -16.05 3.54 -13.38
CA GLN A 116 -16.32 2.40 -14.26
C GLN A 116 -15.28 2.22 -15.38
N THR A 117 -14.82 3.33 -15.96
CA THR A 117 -13.84 3.32 -17.07
C THR A 117 -12.44 2.97 -16.61
N GLY A 118 -12.22 2.87 -15.30
CA GLY A 118 -10.92 2.56 -14.74
C GLY A 118 -9.96 3.74 -14.76
N VAL A 119 -10.28 4.87 -15.40
CA VAL A 119 -9.37 6.04 -15.42
C VAL A 119 -8.98 6.49 -13.99
N LEU A 120 -9.91 6.32 -13.04
CA LEU A 120 -9.68 6.62 -11.64
C LEU A 120 -8.84 5.56 -10.90
N TRP A 121 -8.87 4.31 -11.36
CA TRP A 121 -8.22 3.16 -10.72
C TRP A 121 -6.93 2.69 -11.43
N ASP A 122 -6.78 2.96 -12.72
CA ASP A 122 -5.69 2.49 -13.58
C ASP A 122 -4.38 3.26 -13.35
N HIS A 123 -4.48 4.47 -12.78
CA HIS A 123 -3.34 5.30 -12.38
C HIS A 123 -2.93 5.11 -10.92
N PHE A 124 -3.66 4.26 -10.20
CA PHE A 124 -3.56 4.05 -8.77
C PHE A 124 -2.83 2.73 -8.49
N ASP A 125 -1.83 2.72 -7.59
CA ASP A 125 -1.16 1.46 -7.22
C ASP A 125 -1.98 0.70 -6.15
N HIS A 126 -2.75 -0.28 -6.59
CA HIS A 126 -3.59 -1.12 -5.70
C HIS A 126 -2.77 -1.91 -4.66
N LYS A 127 -1.45 -2.02 -4.86
CA LYS A 127 -0.54 -2.68 -3.91
C LYS A 127 0.03 -1.73 -2.86
N ASP A 128 -0.14 -0.43 -3.04
CA ASP A 128 0.30 0.58 -2.09
C ASP A 128 -0.81 0.94 -1.10
N ASP A 129 -0.82 0.26 0.04
CA ASP A 129 -1.84 0.45 1.09
C ASP A 129 -2.00 1.93 1.51
N ILE A 130 -0.92 2.73 1.43
CA ILE A 130 -0.98 4.17 1.76
C ILE A 130 -1.81 4.93 0.74
N GLU A 131 -1.57 4.64 -0.54
CA GLU A 131 -2.30 5.28 -1.61
C GLU A 131 -3.77 4.83 -1.55
N VAL A 132 -4.04 3.52 -1.30
CA VAL A 132 -5.41 2.98 -1.13
C VAL A 132 -6.13 3.76 -0.04
N ALA A 133 -5.49 3.92 1.12
CA ALA A 133 -6.11 4.55 2.28
C ALA A 133 -6.56 5.99 2.00
N LEU A 134 -5.77 6.75 1.24
CA LEU A 134 -6.08 8.13 0.86
C LEU A 134 -7.17 8.19 -0.21
N GLN A 135 -7.00 7.46 -1.32
CA GLN A 135 -7.90 7.54 -2.48
C GLN A 135 -9.29 6.97 -2.18
N MET A 136 -9.36 5.93 -1.34
CA MET A 136 -10.63 5.35 -0.90
C MET A 136 -11.26 6.10 0.28
N GLY A 137 -10.65 7.21 0.73
CA GLY A 137 -11.19 8.02 1.82
C GLY A 137 -11.27 7.26 3.17
N LEU A 138 -10.44 6.23 3.37
CA LEU A 138 -10.32 5.49 4.64
C LEU A 138 -9.50 6.29 5.66
N VAL A 139 -8.54 7.07 5.16
CA VAL A 139 -7.78 8.06 5.90
C VAL A 139 -8.02 9.42 5.24
N LYS A 140 -8.40 10.42 6.04
CA LYS A 140 -8.78 11.74 5.54
C LYS A 140 -7.92 12.86 6.13
N TYR A 141 -7.92 13.99 5.43
CA TYR A 141 -7.51 15.24 6.02
C TYR A 141 -8.52 15.67 7.10
N PRO A 142 -8.07 16.30 8.19
CA PRO A 142 -8.97 16.85 9.21
C PRO A 142 -9.91 17.92 8.65
N LEU A 143 -10.83 18.39 9.49
CA LEU A 143 -11.76 19.46 9.12
C LEU A 143 -11.00 20.76 8.78
N MET A 144 -11.37 21.41 7.68
CA MET A 144 -10.87 22.75 7.33
C MET A 144 -11.76 23.82 7.96
N ALA A 145 -11.20 24.69 8.79
CA ALA A 145 -11.88 25.83 9.39
C ALA A 145 -11.01 27.09 9.27
N ASN A 146 -11.57 28.17 8.72
CA ASN A 146 -10.87 29.46 8.54
C ASN A 146 -9.51 29.34 7.82
N GLY A 147 -9.45 28.50 6.78
CA GLY A 147 -8.24 28.29 5.98
C GLY A 147 -7.14 27.47 6.68
N LYS A 148 -7.47 26.76 7.76
CA LYS A 148 -6.53 25.83 8.44
C LYS A 148 -7.23 24.54 8.81
N TYR A 149 -6.46 23.46 8.84
CA TYR A 149 -6.92 22.19 9.38
C TYR A 149 -7.01 22.27 10.90
N VAL A 150 -8.11 21.78 11.45
CA VAL A 150 -8.40 21.65 12.88
C VAL A 150 -8.86 20.22 13.18
N PRO A 151 -8.75 19.73 14.43
CA PRO A 151 -9.20 18.38 14.76
C PRO A 151 -10.66 18.17 14.36
N GLY A 152 -10.94 17.07 13.65
CA GLY A 152 -12.30 16.69 13.31
C GLY A 152 -13.10 16.24 14.53
N THR A 153 -14.42 16.27 14.42
CA THR A 153 -15.35 15.70 15.40
C THR A 153 -15.92 14.35 14.96
N GLU A 154 -15.61 13.90 13.76
CA GLU A 154 -16.08 12.61 13.22
C GLU A 154 -15.17 11.49 13.70
N SER A 155 -15.70 10.60 14.54
CA SER A 155 -14.95 9.54 15.21
C SER A 155 -14.66 8.31 14.34
N ASP A 156 -15.23 8.25 13.14
CA ASP A 156 -15.44 6.97 12.46
C ASP A 156 -14.39 6.68 11.38
N LYS A 157 -13.57 7.68 11.01
CA LYS A 157 -12.50 7.54 10.02
C LYS A 157 -11.18 8.00 10.62
N ALA A 158 -10.07 7.40 10.18
CA ALA A 158 -8.75 7.79 10.63
C ALA A 158 -8.36 9.13 9.99
N GLU A 159 -7.77 10.04 10.76
CA GLU A 159 -7.38 11.37 10.28
C GLU A 159 -5.86 11.56 10.27
N ILE A 160 -5.35 12.23 9.24
CA ILE A 160 -3.97 12.74 9.21
C ILE A 160 -3.79 13.73 10.37
N PRO A 161 -2.68 13.68 11.13
CA PRO A 161 -2.42 14.64 12.19
C PRO A 161 -2.50 16.10 11.71
N VAL A 162 -3.17 16.96 12.48
CA VAL A 162 -3.47 18.36 12.13
C VAL A 162 -2.22 19.19 11.82
N ASP A 163 -1.12 18.95 12.52
CA ASP A 163 0.15 19.62 12.28
C ASP A 163 0.74 19.23 10.91
N VAL A 164 0.66 17.95 10.55
CA VAL A 164 1.09 17.46 9.23
C VAL A 164 0.19 18.02 8.14
N ALA A 165 -1.13 17.97 8.34
CA ALA A 165 -2.11 18.49 7.39
C ALA A 165 -1.90 19.98 7.09
N ASN A 166 -1.68 20.81 8.11
CA ASN A 166 -1.38 22.24 7.95
C ASN A 166 -0.02 22.49 7.28
N ARG A 167 0.98 21.64 7.51
CA ARG A 167 2.27 21.72 6.79
C ARG A 167 2.08 21.42 5.31
N VAL A 168 1.30 20.40 4.97
CA VAL A 168 0.98 20.09 3.57
C VAL A 168 0.23 21.24 2.92
N LEU A 169 -0.77 21.82 3.60
CA LEU A 169 -1.50 22.99 3.09
C LEU A 169 -0.56 24.14 2.73
N ALA A 170 0.34 24.51 3.64
CA ALA A 170 1.30 25.60 3.40
C ALA A 170 2.27 25.30 2.24
N LEU A 171 2.64 24.04 2.02
CA LEU A 171 3.46 23.64 0.87
C LEU A 171 2.67 23.72 -0.45
N ARG A 172 1.39 23.33 -0.44
CA ARG A 172 0.50 23.45 -1.60
C ARG A 172 0.25 24.91 -1.98
N GLU A 173 0.08 25.80 -1.00
CA GLU A 173 -0.05 27.25 -1.24
C GLU A 173 1.21 27.81 -1.89
N LYS A 174 2.39 27.49 -1.37
CA LYS A 174 3.68 27.88 -1.99
C LYS A 174 3.84 27.38 -3.43
N MET A 175 3.35 26.18 -3.71
CA MET A 175 3.40 25.60 -5.04
C MET A 175 2.51 26.35 -6.04
N LYS A 176 1.37 26.92 -5.57
CA LYS A 176 0.51 27.79 -6.40
C LYS A 176 1.14 29.16 -6.65
N GLU A 177 2.02 29.62 -5.77
CA GLU A 177 2.66 30.95 -5.84
C GLU A 177 3.96 30.98 -6.70
N GLY A 178 4.52 29.84 -7.14
CA GLY A 178 5.74 29.83 -7.98
C GLY A 178 6.06 28.53 -8.72
N GLU A 179 6.51 28.63 -9.98
CA GLU A 179 6.75 27.49 -10.89
C GLU A 179 8.10 26.76 -10.69
N GLU A 180 9.16 27.42 -10.18
CA GLU A 180 10.54 26.89 -10.19
C GLU A 180 10.84 25.79 -9.14
N GLN A 181 9.99 25.56 -8.14
CA GLN A 181 10.21 24.54 -7.07
C GLN A 181 9.07 23.52 -6.94
N SER A 182 8.15 23.48 -7.90
CA SER A 182 6.93 22.66 -7.80
C SER A 182 7.21 21.16 -7.57
N LEU A 183 8.25 20.60 -8.20
CA LEU A 183 8.58 19.18 -8.08
C LEU A 183 9.13 18.80 -6.70
N GLU A 184 10.03 19.61 -6.12
CA GLU A 184 10.59 19.36 -4.79
C GLU A 184 9.51 19.50 -3.70
N LEU A 185 8.65 20.51 -3.82
CA LEU A 185 7.51 20.70 -2.92
C LEU A 185 6.53 19.53 -3.00
N GLY A 186 6.22 19.05 -4.21
CA GLY A 186 5.38 17.87 -4.43
C GLY A 186 5.94 16.60 -3.80
N MET A 187 7.27 16.39 -3.90
CA MET A 187 7.94 15.25 -3.25
C MET A 187 7.86 15.33 -1.72
N GLU A 188 8.07 16.50 -1.13
CA GLU A 188 7.98 16.69 0.33
C GLU A 188 6.54 16.51 0.83
N ILE A 189 5.53 17.00 0.09
CA ILE A 189 4.11 16.75 0.39
C ILE A 189 3.84 15.24 0.42
N LYS A 190 4.20 14.52 -0.65
CA LYS A 190 3.99 13.07 -0.75
C LYS A 190 4.69 12.34 0.39
N LYS A 191 5.90 12.75 0.76
CA LYS A 191 6.63 12.17 1.90
C LYS A 191 5.88 12.36 3.22
N LEU A 192 5.42 13.58 3.52
CA LEU A 192 4.68 13.88 4.75
C LEU A 192 3.38 13.09 4.84
N GLU A 193 2.62 13.03 3.74
CA GLU A 193 1.39 12.23 3.65
C GLU A 193 1.70 10.74 3.90
N ARG A 194 2.70 10.18 3.21
CA ARG A 194 3.07 8.77 3.37
C ARG A 194 3.50 8.42 4.79
N GLU A 195 4.31 9.27 5.41
CA GLU A 195 4.75 9.06 6.79
C GLU A 195 3.60 9.13 7.80
N ALA A 196 2.63 10.04 7.59
CA ALA A 196 1.47 10.17 8.45
C ALA A 196 0.48 9.01 8.27
N VAL A 197 0.10 8.71 7.03
CA VAL A 197 -0.87 7.66 6.70
C VAL A 197 -0.31 6.28 7.05
N GLY A 198 0.97 6.02 6.80
CA GLY A 198 1.61 4.77 7.18
C GLY A 198 1.55 4.45 8.68
N LYS A 199 1.44 5.48 9.54
CA LYS A 199 1.27 5.32 11.00
C LYS A 199 -0.18 5.06 11.43
N LEU A 200 -1.12 5.11 10.48
CA LEU A 200 -2.54 4.86 10.71
C LEU A 200 -2.97 3.49 10.16
N ILE A 201 -2.23 2.92 9.22
CA ILE A 201 -2.54 1.60 8.65
C ILE A 201 -2.05 0.52 9.60
N ARG A 202 -3.01 -0.06 10.33
CA ARG A 202 -2.78 -1.10 11.33
C ARG A 202 -3.44 -2.41 10.94
N VAL A 203 -2.85 -3.49 11.43
CA VAL A 203 -3.37 -4.85 11.28
C VAL A 203 -3.53 -5.51 12.65
N THR A 204 -4.64 -6.21 12.84
CA THR A 204 -4.93 -6.97 14.07
C THR A 204 -4.31 -8.37 14.06
N GLY A 205 -3.86 -8.82 12.89
CA GLY A 205 -3.36 -10.16 12.67
C GLY A 205 -3.26 -10.50 11.19
N PHE A 206 -3.06 -11.78 10.90
CA PHE A 206 -3.05 -12.31 9.54
C PHE A 206 -3.52 -13.76 9.52
N TYR A 207 -3.98 -14.23 8.35
CA TYR A 207 -4.27 -15.63 8.13
C TYR A 207 -2.98 -16.41 7.87
N CYS A 208 -2.73 -17.45 8.65
CA CYS A 208 -1.56 -18.29 8.53
C CYS A 208 -1.94 -19.68 8.03
N ASP A 209 -1.56 -19.95 6.78
CA ASP A 209 -1.84 -21.21 6.08
C ASP A 209 -1.22 -22.43 6.78
N ILE A 210 -0.13 -22.23 7.54
CA ILE A 210 0.61 -23.32 8.19
C ILE A 210 -0.24 -24.04 9.23
N HIS A 211 -1.00 -23.30 10.05
CA HIS A 211 -1.91 -23.89 11.04
C HIS A 211 -3.39 -23.72 10.67
N GLY A 212 -3.68 -23.18 9.49
CA GLY A 212 -5.04 -23.04 8.95
C GLY A 212 -5.92 -22.10 9.78
N GLY A 213 -5.38 -20.99 10.29
CA GLY A 213 -6.12 -20.09 11.16
C GLY A 213 -5.54 -18.68 11.27
N ARG A 214 -6.21 -17.83 12.04
CA ARG A 214 -5.76 -16.44 12.28
C ARG A 214 -4.67 -16.41 13.35
N ALA A 215 -3.54 -15.80 13.02
CA ALA A 215 -2.56 -15.33 13.99
C ALA A 215 -2.97 -13.92 14.44
N ILE A 216 -3.39 -13.78 15.69
CA ILE A 216 -3.90 -12.51 16.24
C ILE A 216 -2.80 -11.85 17.08
N TYR A 217 -2.55 -10.57 16.83
CA TYR A 217 -1.66 -9.77 17.66
C TYR A 217 -2.36 -9.34 18.94
N LYS A 218 -1.63 -9.26 20.05
CA LYS A 218 -2.17 -8.80 21.34
C LYS A 218 -2.71 -7.37 21.27
N VAL A 219 -2.05 -6.54 20.46
CA VAL A 219 -2.42 -5.15 20.16
C VAL A 219 -2.21 -4.96 18.65
N PRO A 220 -3.06 -4.20 17.96
CA PRO A 220 -2.87 -3.90 16.55
C PRO A 220 -1.50 -3.28 16.26
N VAL A 221 -0.82 -3.79 15.24
CA VAL A 221 0.54 -3.39 14.85
C VAL A 221 0.47 -2.59 13.56
N LEU A 222 1.35 -1.61 13.37
CA LEU A 222 1.46 -0.94 12.06
C LEU A 222 1.77 -1.97 10.98
N ARG A 223 1.12 -1.86 9.82
CA ARG A 223 1.35 -2.79 8.70
C ARG A 223 2.82 -2.84 8.27
N SER A 224 3.52 -1.70 8.35
CA SER A 224 4.94 -1.54 8.07
C SER A 224 5.88 -2.11 9.16
N GLU A 225 5.36 -2.36 10.37
CA GLU A 225 6.12 -2.91 11.51
C GLU A 225 5.85 -4.41 11.72
N VAL A 226 5.04 -5.04 10.87
CA VAL A 226 4.85 -6.48 10.91
C VAL A 226 6.20 -7.17 10.71
N LEU A 227 6.58 -7.99 11.69
CA LEU A 227 7.83 -8.74 11.63
C LEU A 227 7.70 -9.89 10.64
N GLU A 228 8.46 -9.80 9.55
CA GLU A 228 8.49 -10.76 8.46
C GLU A 228 9.77 -11.59 8.47
N CYS A 229 9.71 -12.79 7.89
CA CYS A 229 10.87 -13.64 7.67
C CYS A 229 11.87 -12.95 6.72
N PRO A 230 13.16 -12.82 7.09
CA PRO A 230 14.14 -12.12 6.26
C PRO A 230 14.42 -12.84 4.93
N SER A 231 14.17 -14.15 4.86
CA SER A 231 14.35 -14.94 3.64
C SER A 231 13.21 -14.76 2.62
N CYS A 232 11.95 -14.81 3.08
CA CYS A 232 10.80 -14.97 2.19
C CYS A 232 9.69 -13.92 2.37
N GLY A 233 9.85 -12.97 3.28
CA GLY A 233 8.85 -11.91 3.53
C GLY A 233 7.54 -12.39 4.16
N HIS A 234 7.40 -13.68 4.49
CA HIS A 234 6.20 -14.16 5.19
C HIS A 234 6.17 -13.62 6.62
N PRO A 235 5.02 -13.12 7.11
CA PRO A 235 4.86 -12.72 8.50
C PRO A 235 5.19 -13.87 9.45
N ILE A 236 5.89 -13.52 10.53
CA ILE A 236 6.27 -14.49 11.56
C ILE A 236 5.03 -14.80 12.39
N CYS A 237 4.54 -16.04 12.30
CA CYS A 237 3.42 -16.50 13.13
C CYS A 237 3.95 -16.86 14.52
N PRO A 238 3.48 -16.19 15.60
CA PRO A 238 3.96 -16.48 16.95
C PRO A 238 3.54 -17.87 17.44
N VAL A 239 2.53 -18.47 16.81
CA VAL A 239 2.04 -19.82 17.13
C VAL A 239 2.87 -20.90 16.43
N CYS A 240 3.28 -20.66 15.18
CA CYS A 240 3.96 -21.67 14.36
C CYS A 240 5.48 -21.59 14.40
N ALA A 241 6.06 -20.42 14.69
CA ALA A 241 7.50 -20.23 14.53
C ALA A 241 8.33 -21.00 15.56
N ASN A 242 7.82 -21.18 16.79
CA ASN A 242 8.53 -21.91 17.85
C ASN A 242 8.07 -23.37 17.90
N CYS A 243 8.84 -24.26 17.29
CA CYS A 243 8.40 -25.64 17.09
C CYS A 243 8.93 -26.63 18.13
N TYR A 244 9.96 -26.27 18.91
CA TYR A 244 10.72 -27.25 19.68
C TYR A 244 11.11 -26.82 21.10
N SER A 245 10.67 -25.64 21.58
CA SER A 245 11.17 -25.11 22.85
C SER A 245 10.17 -24.19 23.55
N LYS A 246 10.36 -24.00 24.86
CA LYS A 246 9.68 -22.91 25.57
C LYS A 246 10.37 -21.60 25.23
N ASP A 247 9.60 -20.52 25.15
CA ASP A 247 10.14 -19.18 24.97
C ASP A 247 11.17 -18.85 26.06
N PRO A 248 12.36 -18.34 25.72
CA PRO A 248 13.40 -18.04 26.71
C PRO A 248 12.93 -16.95 27.67
N GLN A 249 13.19 -17.12 28.96
CA GLN A 249 12.80 -16.20 30.03
C GLN A 249 13.97 -15.38 30.56
N THR A 250 15.20 -15.80 30.29
CA THR A 250 16.45 -15.11 30.70
C THR A 250 17.35 -14.78 29.51
N VAL A 251 18.28 -13.85 29.71
CA VAL A 251 19.28 -13.48 28.68
C VAL A 251 20.16 -14.68 28.32
N GLU A 252 20.51 -15.51 29.29
CA GLU A 252 21.32 -16.73 29.08
C GLU A 252 20.57 -17.77 28.26
N GLU A 253 19.29 -18.00 28.54
CA GLU A 253 18.43 -18.89 27.74
C GLU A 253 18.27 -18.35 26.32
N ALA A 254 18.06 -17.05 26.15
CA ALA A 254 17.98 -16.43 24.82
C ALA A 254 19.29 -16.56 24.04
N ARG A 255 20.44 -16.47 24.71
CA ARG A 255 21.76 -16.70 24.09
C ARG A 255 21.90 -18.14 23.60
N GLN A 256 21.46 -19.13 24.39
CA GLN A 256 21.44 -20.54 23.97
C GLN A 256 20.47 -20.74 22.79
N TYR A 257 19.29 -20.13 22.86
CA TYR A 257 18.30 -20.15 21.79
C TYR A 257 18.88 -19.68 20.46
N LEU A 258 19.53 -18.52 20.46
CA LEU A 258 20.15 -17.95 19.26
C LEU A 258 21.33 -18.78 18.76
N SER A 259 22.10 -19.40 19.66
CA SER A 259 23.22 -20.28 19.28
C SER A 259 22.78 -21.54 18.53
N SER A 260 21.51 -21.95 18.64
CA SER A 260 20.97 -23.08 17.88
C SER A 260 20.96 -22.85 16.36
N CYS A 261 21.17 -21.60 15.88
CA CYS A 261 21.26 -21.32 14.43
C CYS A 261 22.43 -22.01 13.71
N ASP A 262 23.41 -22.50 14.46
CA ASP A 262 24.59 -23.20 13.95
C ASP A 262 24.42 -24.73 13.95
N GLU A 263 23.38 -25.22 14.62
CA GLU A 263 22.99 -26.63 14.70
C GLU A 263 22.22 -27.08 13.44
N VAL A 264 21.85 -28.37 13.39
CA VAL A 264 21.12 -28.97 12.27
C VAL A 264 19.74 -28.32 12.08
N SER A 265 19.13 -27.83 13.16
CA SER A 265 17.86 -27.09 13.16
C SER A 265 17.88 -26.04 14.26
N GLY A 266 17.37 -24.85 13.97
CA GLY A 266 17.15 -23.83 15.00
C GLY A 266 15.94 -24.13 15.89
N MET A 267 15.90 -23.48 17.06
CA MET A 267 14.78 -23.60 18.00
C MET A 267 13.49 -22.93 17.52
N ALA A 268 13.59 -21.97 16.59
CA ALA A 268 12.48 -21.45 15.80
C ALA A 268 12.82 -21.42 14.32
N TYR A 269 11.80 -21.58 13.47
CA TYR A 269 11.95 -21.47 12.02
C TYR A 269 10.71 -20.89 11.34
N CYS A 270 10.88 -20.34 10.15
CA CYS A 270 9.79 -19.89 9.30
C CYS A 270 9.07 -21.11 8.73
N GLY A 271 7.81 -21.35 9.08
CA GLY A 271 7.07 -22.50 8.54
C GLY A 271 6.83 -22.47 7.02
N ASN A 272 7.05 -21.32 6.35
CA ASN A 272 6.93 -21.21 4.89
C ASN A 272 8.20 -21.60 4.13
N CYS A 273 9.37 -21.09 4.55
CA CYS A 273 10.64 -21.33 3.84
C CYS A 273 11.67 -22.10 4.65
N GLY A 274 11.37 -22.47 5.90
CA GLY A 274 12.31 -23.13 6.80
C GLY A 274 13.50 -22.26 7.20
N ASP A 275 13.40 -20.92 7.18
CA ASP A 275 14.50 -20.08 7.65
C ASP A 275 14.59 -20.12 9.18
N TRP A 276 15.76 -20.48 9.72
CA TRP A 276 16.12 -20.43 11.14
C TRP A 276 17.42 -19.64 11.36
N SER A 277 17.67 -18.68 10.47
CA SER A 277 18.78 -17.74 10.61
C SER A 277 18.73 -17.01 11.96
N GLU A 278 19.90 -16.52 12.39
CA GLU A 278 20.03 -15.72 13.61
C GLU A 278 19.06 -14.52 13.59
N GLU A 279 18.93 -13.85 12.45
CA GLU A 279 17.99 -12.74 12.27
C GLU A 279 16.53 -13.17 12.34
N PHE A 280 16.15 -14.31 11.76
CA PHE A 280 14.79 -14.83 11.91
C PHE A 280 14.44 -15.06 13.38
N MET A 281 15.31 -15.76 14.11
CA MET A 281 15.08 -16.04 15.53
C MET A 281 15.05 -14.77 16.37
N LEU A 282 15.90 -13.77 16.08
CA LEU A 282 15.85 -12.47 16.77
C LEU A 282 14.52 -11.75 16.54
N ARG A 283 14.02 -11.72 15.29
CA ARG A 283 12.70 -11.14 14.99
C ARG A 283 11.59 -11.89 15.72
N PHE A 284 11.66 -13.22 15.79
CA PHE A 284 10.71 -14.01 16.57
C PHE A 284 10.77 -13.68 18.07
N LEU A 285 11.95 -13.63 18.69
CA LEU A 285 12.10 -13.28 20.11
C LEU A 285 11.54 -11.88 20.43
N ASN A 286 11.78 -10.90 19.56
CA ASN A 286 11.20 -9.56 19.66
C ASN A 286 9.66 -9.60 19.58
N LEU A 287 9.11 -10.39 18.65
CA LEU A 287 7.66 -10.52 18.48
C LEU A 287 6.96 -11.03 19.74
N VAL A 288 7.56 -12.02 20.43
CA VAL A 288 6.97 -12.63 21.63
C VAL A 288 7.35 -11.90 22.93
N GLY A 289 8.25 -10.92 22.86
CA GLY A 289 8.68 -10.12 24.01
C GLY A 289 9.71 -10.80 24.91
N CYS A 290 10.52 -11.71 24.34
CA CYS A 290 11.62 -12.36 25.05
C CYS A 290 12.81 -11.41 25.27
N PRO A 291 13.67 -11.67 26.28
CA PRO A 291 14.91 -10.93 26.45
C PRO A 291 15.83 -11.14 25.23
N VAL A 292 16.44 -10.05 24.76
CA VAL A 292 17.46 -10.10 23.70
C VAL A 292 18.82 -9.83 24.31
N PRO A 293 19.82 -10.73 24.15
CA PRO A 293 21.14 -10.47 24.68
C PRO A 293 21.77 -9.21 24.04
N PRO A 294 22.46 -8.35 24.80
CA PRO A 294 22.96 -7.06 24.30
C PRO A 294 23.79 -7.16 23.03
N GLU A 295 24.58 -8.22 22.88
CA GLU A 295 25.44 -8.46 21.73
C GLU A 295 24.68 -8.79 20.42
N TYR A 296 23.35 -8.93 20.48
CA TYR A 296 22.50 -9.19 19.31
C TYR A 296 21.53 -8.04 18.96
N GLN A 297 21.45 -6.96 19.75
CA GLN A 297 20.45 -5.90 19.57
C GLN A 297 20.48 -5.23 18.18
N ASP A 298 21.65 -5.11 17.57
CA ASP A 298 21.84 -4.50 16.24
C ASP A 298 22.44 -5.47 15.21
N LYS A 299 22.40 -6.76 15.50
CA LYS A 299 23.17 -7.75 14.75
C LYS A 299 22.40 -8.25 13.54
N LYS A 300 23.04 -8.19 12.37
CA LYS A 300 22.59 -8.87 11.15
C LYS A 300 23.06 -10.32 11.14
N SER A 301 22.38 -11.15 10.35
CA SER A 301 22.80 -12.54 10.12
C SER A 301 24.29 -12.64 9.79
N LYS A 302 24.98 -13.61 10.40
CA LYS A 302 26.38 -13.87 10.09
C LYS A 302 26.49 -14.41 8.66
N PRO A 303 27.50 -13.98 7.88
CA PRO A 303 27.77 -14.59 6.60
C PRO A 303 28.00 -16.09 6.73
N ARG A 304 27.37 -16.85 5.84
CA ARG A 304 27.52 -18.32 5.78
C ARG A 304 28.41 -18.68 4.60
N LYS A 305 28.94 -19.89 4.62
CA LYS A 305 29.62 -20.51 3.46
C LYS A 305 29.04 -21.89 3.27
N ALA A 306 28.77 -22.23 2.02
CA ALA A 306 28.28 -23.53 1.64
C ALA A 306 29.05 -24.12 0.46
N THR A 307 28.93 -25.42 0.32
CA THR A 307 29.15 -26.09 -0.96
C THR A 307 27.87 -25.95 -1.78
N TYR A 308 27.99 -25.42 -3.00
CA TYR A 308 26.85 -25.25 -3.91
C TYR A 308 26.87 -26.36 -4.95
N VAL A 309 25.73 -27.00 -5.13
CA VAL A 309 25.53 -28.05 -6.13
C VAL A 309 24.21 -27.81 -6.84
N ALA A 310 24.10 -28.25 -8.09
CA ALA A 310 22.85 -28.20 -8.86
C ALA A 310 22.44 -29.62 -9.26
N THR A 311 21.14 -29.87 -9.32
CA THR A 311 20.62 -31.10 -9.94
C THR A 311 20.96 -31.14 -11.43
N GLN A 312 20.93 -32.32 -12.04
CA GLN A 312 21.28 -32.45 -13.46
C GLN A 312 20.41 -31.58 -14.37
N THR A 313 19.12 -31.44 -14.03
CA THR A 313 18.16 -30.64 -14.79
C THR A 313 18.49 -29.15 -14.72
N VAL A 314 18.77 -28.62 -13.53
CA VAL A 314 19.16 -27.21 -13.36
C VAL A 314 20.55 -26.95 -13.94
N ALA A 315 21.49 -27.89 -13.78
CA ALA A 315 22.84 -27.79 -14.32
C ALA A 315 22.89 -27.73 -15.86
N ALA A 316 21.86 -28.23 -16.53
CA ALA A 316 21.74 -28.20 -17.99
C ALA A 316 21.14 -26.88 -18.52
N LEU A 317 20.67 -25.97 -17.64
CA LEU A 317 20.13 -24.67 -18.06
C LEU A 317 21.23 -23.75 -18.59
N PRO A 318 20.94 -22.95 -19.63
CA PRO A 318 21.93 -22.07 -20.26
C PRO A 318 22.42 -20.94 -19.35
N ASP A 319 21.64 -20.57 -18.34
CA ASP A 319 21.87 -19.47 -17.39
C ASP A 319 22.11 -19.97 -15.95
N VAL A 320 22.51 -21.24 -15.79
CA VAL A 320 22.78 -21.85 -14.48
C VAL A 320 23.73 -21.02 -13.60
N ASP A 321 24.78 -20.43 -14.17
CA ASP A 321 25.74 -19.62 -13.41
C ASP A 321 25.10 -18.37 -12.79
N GLU A 322 24.12 -17.77 -13.48
CA GLU A 322 23.37 -16.63 -12.97
C GLU A 322 22.44 -17.07 -11.83
N ILE A 323 21.72 -18.18 -12.01
CA ILE A 323 20.84 -18.76 -10.99
C ILE A 323 21.64 -19.08 -9.72
N MET A 324 22.76 -19.80 -9.89
CA MET A 324 23.67 -20.16 -8.80
C MET A 324 24.21 -18.92 -8.09
N SER A 325 24.58 -17.87 -8.83
CA SER A 325 25.06 -16.61 -8.26
C SER A 325 23.99 -15.89 -7.42
N LYS A 326 22.73 -15.88 -7.87
CA LYS A 326 21.60 -15.31 -7.11
C LYS A 326 21.36 -16.06 -5.81
N VAL A 327 21.35 -17.40 -5.86
CA VAL A 327 21.21 -18.26 -4.68
C VAL A 327 22.37 -18.03 -3.72
N LYS A 328 23.60 -18.08 -4.24
CA LYS A 328 24.82 -17.89 -3.46
C LYS A 328 24.83 -16.56 -2.72
N LYS A 329 24.53 -15.45 -3.42
CA LYS A 329 24.49 -14.12 -2.82
C LYS A 329 23.58 -14.08 -1.60
N LYS A 330 22.34 -14.58 -1.74
CA LYS A 330 21.35 -14.59 -0.65
C LYS A 330 21.77 -15.48 0.52
N PHE A 331 22.31 -16.66 0.24
CA PHE A 331 22.76 -17.57 1.30
C PHE A 331 24.00 -17.03 2.04
N ASP A 332 24.96 -16.47 1.31
CA ASP A 332 26.18 -15.88 1.87
C ASP A 332 25.88 -14.64 2.73
N GLU A 333 24.74 -13.97 2.53
CA GLU A 333 24.21 -12.91 3.41
C GLU A 333 23.64 -13.43 4.75
N GLY A 334 23.52 -14.75 4.92
CA GLY A 334 23.23 -15.42 6.20
C GLY A 334 21.85 -16.07 6.32
N ILE A 335 21.04 -16.03 5.25
CA ILE A 335 19.75 -16.73 5.14
C ILE A 335 19.96 -18.25 5.27
N SER A 336 19.06 -18.96 5.97
CA SER A 336 19.10 -20.43 6.04
C SER A 336 17.86 -21.11 5.47
N GLY A 337 16.83 -20.36 5.07
CA GLY A 337 15.62 -20.90 4.42
C GLY A 337 15.75 -21.08 2.91
N ILE A 338 14.74 -21.71 2.31
CA ILE A 338 14.61 -21.93 0.87
C ILE A 338 14.69 -20.60 0.12
N ILE A 339 15.66 -20.50 -0.78
CA ILE A 339 15.88 -19.32 -1.62
C ILE A 339 15.18 -19.54 -2.96
N LYS A 340 14.11 -18.80 -3.22
CA LYS A 340 13.35 -18.88 -4.47
C LYS A 340 13.95 -17.98 -5.54
N VAL A 341 14.13 -18.54 -6.74
CA VAL A 341 14.55 -17.84 -7.96
C VAL A 341 13.47 -18.06 -9.03
N SER A 342 12.83 -16.98 -9.46
CA SER A 342 11.88 -17.02 -10.59
C SER A 342 12.66 -17.20 -11.90
N HIS A 343 12.29 -18.20 -12.68
CA HIS A 343 12.89 -18.50 -13.97
C HIS A 343 11.79 -18.87 -15.01
N PRO A 344 11.96 -18.62 -16.32
CA PRO A 344 10.93 -18.90 -17.32
C PRO A 344 10.45 -20.35 -17.39
N THR A 345 11.26 -21.32 -16.95
CA THR A 345 10.90 -22.75 -16.92
C THR A 345 10.17 -23.17 -15.64
N GLY A 346 10.13 -22.31 -14.62
CA GLY A 346 9.55 -22.63 -13.31
C GLY A 346 10.23 -21.91 -12.15
N GLU A 347 9.70 -22.10 -10.95
CA GLU A 347 10.35 -21.67 -9.72
C GLU A 347 11.51 -22.62 -9.42
N ILE A 348 12.72 -22.09 -9.27
CA ILE A 348 13.92 -22.84 -8.89
C ILE A 348 14.26 -22.52 -7.44
N TRP A 349 14.62 -23.53 -6.66
CA TRP A 349 14.97 -23.41 -5.25
C TRP A 349 16.46 -23.60 -5.04
N GLY A 350 17.10 -22.68 -4.32
CA GLY A 350 18.29 -22.98 -3.54
C GLY A 350 17.85 -23.55 -2.20
N PHE A 351 17.96 -24.86 -2.02
CA PHE A 351 17.57 -25.58 -0.83
C PHE A 351 18.78 -25.75 0.12
N PRO A 352 18.83 -25.03 1.26
CA PRO A 352 19.96 -25.14 2.17
C PRO A 352 19.79 -26.30 3.13
N GLU A 353 20.86 -27.07 3.31
CA GLU A 353 20.94 -28.21 4.22
C GLU A 353 22.16 -28.09 5.12
N ARG A 354 21.94 -28.28 6.43
CA ARG A 354 23.00 -28.27 7.41
C ARG A 354 23.49 -29.70 7.65
N HIS A 355 24.69 -30.01 7.17
CA HIS A 355 25.38 -31.26 7.44
C HIS A 355 26.47 -31.08 8.50
N PRO A 356 26.94 -32.17 9.14
CA PRO A 356 28.08 -32.11 10.07
C PRO A 356 29.34 -31.48 9.46
N GLY A 357 29.56 -31.68 8.15
CA GLY A 357 30.72 -31.15 7.42
C GLY A 357 30.60 -29.71 6.93
N GLY A 358 29.45 -29.05 7.08
CA GLY A 358 29.21 -27.74 6.49
C GLY A 358 27.78 -27.53 6.01
N TRP A 359 27.52 -26.37 5.43
CA TRP A 359 26.29 -26.14 4.67
C TRP A 359 26.45 -26.66 3.26
N VAL A 360 25.40 -27.30 2.75
CA VAL A 360 25.24 -27.61 1.33
C VAL A 360 24.01 -26.87 0.85
N VAL A 361 24.10 -26.21 -0.29
CA VAL A 361 22.95 -25.59 -0.94
C VAL A 361 22.75 -26.29 -2.28
N THR A 362 21.66 -27.04 -2.37
CA THR A 362 21.29 -27.76 -3.59
C THR A 362 20.33 -26.90 -4.39
N VAL A 363 20.70 -26.55 -5.61
CA VAL A 363 19.86 -25.78 -6.54
C VAL A 363 19.09 -26.75 -7.43
N LEU A 364 17.77 -26.73 -7.28
CA LEU A 364 16.87 -27.76 -7.79
C LEU A 364 15.49 -27.20 -8.12
N TYR A 365 14.71 -27.90 -8.93
CA TYR A 365 13.27 -27.66 -9.00
C TYR A 365 12.55 -28.30 -7.80
N PRO A 366 11.46 -27.71 -7.28
CA PRO A 366 10.77 -28.18 -6.07
C PRO A 366 10.44 -29.69 -6.07
N GLU A 367 10.10 -30.24 -7.23
CA GLU A 367 9.79 -31.66 -7.45
C GLU A 367 11.00 -32.61 -7.41
N GLU A 368 12.22 -32.07 -7.46
CA GLU A 368 13.48 -32.84 -7.38
C GLU A 368 14.03 -32.94 -5.95
N ARG A 369 13.43 -32.23 -5.00
CA ARG A 369 13.73 -32.32 -3.57
C ARG A 369 13.14 -33.60 -2.99
#